data_AF-A0A661ZH48-F1
#
_entry.id   AF-A0A661ZH48-F1
#
_cell.length_a   1.000
_cell.length_b   1.000
_cell.length_c   1.000
_cell.angle_alpha   90.00
_cell.angle_beta   90.00
_cell.angle_gamma   90.00
#
_symmetry.space_group_name_H-M   'P 1'
#
loop_
_entity.id
_entity.type
_entity.pdbx_description
1 polymer ?
#
loop_
_entity_poly.entity_id
_entity_poly.type
_entity_poly.pdbx_seq_one_letter_code
_entity_poly.pdbx_strand_id
1 'polypeptide(L)'
;MKTTIFTTLLAVITSLAHAQHVVNDGGNIVTEAGSVLVIEGDFQNNANSDMNNNGEVKLTGNWTNDDVGGNLLQGTTGTVTLNGTSTQTIGGTAKTWFNDVDVQNNASIGTETSVSSNLNLTGGNVSLGSSDLKLQSGANITGAGPTQYIVAESSGRLIQEVGAGSVSYPVGTSVSYVPATLSNSGTTDNFGLSVFGDVLDSGTTGSTIPEIDNCVNNTWNITEETAGGSDLSVTTQWNVSDEGSSFDQTQSGLGHYTAGNWDPQEATAAQGTGPHTLTRSGITSLSAFAVGDVNSPMVIQLVLTIDLTAFLEGPFDLTDMNMGLNTAGVLPLAQPFNTAPWNYNGTETVATIPANTVDWVLIEIRDAADAASATPATVIERQAAFVLNDGQIVGLDGSDALQSVATIINNLFVVIYHRNHFSVLSASALTESGGVYPYNFTTGEAQAYGGANGHKEIATNIWGMVAGDANADGDINVADKSIWENQAGTQGYKSTDFDLDGQVGNQDKNEMWVPNDGAGGQVPE
;
A
#
# COMPACT_ATOMS: atom_id res chain seq x y z
N MET A 1 -29.92 74.03 -16.40
CA MET A 1 -28.65 73.35 -16.74
C MET A 1 -28.95 71.87 -16.80
N LYS A 2 -28.97 71.30 -18.01
CA LYS A 2 -29.37 69.92 -18.27
C LYS A 2 -28.13 69.06 -18.45
N THR A 3 -28.17 67.92 -17.78
CA THR A 3 -27.28 66.78 -17.82
C THR A 3 -27.02 66.31 -19.26
N THR A 4 -25.75 66.20 -19.64
CA THR A 4 -25.35 65.60 -20.91
C THR A 4 -25.14 64.10 -20.68
N ILE A 5 -26.09 63.31 -21.15
CA ILE A 5 -25.96 61.86 -21.36
C ILE A 5 -25.32 61.69 -22.74
N PHE A 6 -24.15 61.05 -22.80
CA PHE A 6 -23.61 60.55 -24.07
C PHE A 6 -24.17 59.15 -24.31
N THR A 7 -25.14 59.06 -25.20
CA THR A 7 -25.65 57.80 -25.75
C THR A 7 -24.84 57.48 -27.01
N THR A 8 -24.12 56.35 -27.02
CA THR A 8 -23.42 55.89 -28.23
C THR A 8 -24.37 55.08 -29.11
N LEU A 9 -24.39 55.43 -30.40
CA LEU A 9 -25.24 54.90 -31.46
C LEU A 9 -24.82 53.48 -31.89
N LEU A 10 -25.74 52.52 -31.85
CA LEU A 10 -25.57 51.21 -32.50
C LEU A 10 -25.90 51.33 -33.98
N ALA A 11 -24.87 51.29 -34.84
CA ALA A 11 -25.03 51.16 -36.29
C ALA A 11 -25.14 49.67 -36.66
N VAL A 12 -26.26 49.30 -37.30
CA VAL A 12 -26.40 47.99 -37.95
C VAL A 12 -25.57 48.02 -39.23
N ILE A 13 -24.44 47.31 -39.22
CA ILE A 13 -23.65 46.98 -40.41
C ILE A 13 -23.78 45.47 -40.62
N THR A 14 -24.14 45.08 -41.84
CA THR A 14 -24.21 43.70 -42.32
C THR A 14 -22.88 42.96 -42.14
N SER A 15 -22.99 41.75 -41.58
CA SER A 15 -21.98 40.73 -41.29
C SER A 15 -20.72 40.73 -42.18
N LEU A 16 -19.60 41.16 -41.60
CA LEU A 16 -18.28 40.57 -41.78
C LEU A 16 -17.83 40.19 -40.37
N ALA A 17 -17.61 38.90 -40.11
CA ALA A 17 -17.14 38.41 -38.82
C ALA A 17 -15.70 38.92 -38.58
N HIS A 18 -15.59 40.08 -37.96
CA HIS A 18 -14.35 40.53 -37.34
C HIS A 18 -14.38 40.05 -35.90
N ALA A 19 -13.40 39.22 -35.50
CA ALA A 19 -13.18 38.94 -34.09
C ALA A 19 -13.08 40.28 -33.34
N GLN A 20 -13.94 40.48 -32.35
CA GLN A 20 -13.93 41.68 -31.52
C GLN A 20 -12.82 41.54 -30.49
N HIS A 21 -11.67 42.16 -30.77
CA HIS A 21 -10.59 42.27 -29.81
C HIS A 21 -10.85 43.49 -28.92
N VAL A 22 -10.91 43.27 -27.60
CA VAL A 22 -10.94 44.37 -26.61
C VAL A 22 -9.53 44.58 -26.09
N VAL A 23 -8.99 45.78 -26.32
CA VAL A 23 -7.69 46.21 -25.76
C VAL A 23 -7.94 47.32 -24.76
N ASN A 24 -7.59 47.08 -23.50
CA ASN A 24 -7.57 48.09 -22.44
C ASN A 24 -6.14 48.66 -22.35
N ASP A 25 -5.98 49.95 -22.65
CA ASP A 25 -4.67 50.63 -22.73
C ASP A 25 -4.70 51.92 -21.89
N GLY A 26 -4.54 51.74 -20.58
CA GLY A 26 -4.61 52.78 -19.55
C GLY A 26 -6.01 53.08 -19.01
N GLY A 27 -7.02 52.28 -19.38
CA GLY A 27 -8.41 52.44 -18.92
C GLY A 27 -8.77 51.59 -17.69
N ASN A 28 -9.95 51.84 -17.14
CA ASN A 28 -10.60 50.98 -16.15
C ASN A 28 -11.93 50.46 -16.72
N ILE A 29 -12.04 49.16 -16.96
CA ILE A 29 -13.27 48.52 -17.43
C ILE A 29 -14.05 48.01 -16.21
N VAL A 30 -15.32 48.40 -16.08
CA VAL A 30 -16.17 47.96 -14.97
C VAL A 30 -17.38 47.21 -15.50
N THR A 31 -17.53 45.95 -15.09
CA THR A 31 -18.73 45.15 -15.29
C THR A 31 -19.46 45.06 -13.95
N GLU A 32 -20.58 45.77 -13.81
CA GLU A 32 -21.36 45.77 -12.57
C GLU A 32 -22.20 44.48 -12.41
N ALA A 33 -22.62 44.21 -11.17
CA ALA A 33 -23.48 43.06 -10.87
C ALA A 33 -24.76 43.07 -11.74
N GLY A 34 -25.08 41.93 -12.34
CA GLY A 34 -26.20 41.77 -13.26
C GLY A 34 -25.93 42.24 -14.71
N SER A 35 -24.75 42.79 -14.99
CA SER A 35 -24.32 43.13 -16.36
C SER A 35 -23.57 41.99 -17.01
N VAL A 36 -23.64 41.91 -18.34
CA VAL A 36 -22.89 40.94 -19.16
C VAL A 36 -22.06 41.70 -20.20
N LEU A 37 -20.74 41.50 -20.18
CA LEU A 37 -19.83 41.92 -21.24
C LEU A 37 -19.51 40.72 -22.13
N VAL A 38 -19.79 40.81 -23.43
CA VAL A 38 -19.47 39.76 -24.41
C VAL A 38 -18.35 40.26 -25.32
N ILE A 39 -17.31 39.45 -25.43
CA ILE A 39 -16.11 39.69 -26.25
C ILE A 39 -15.99 38.55 -27.26
N GLU A 40 -16.40 38.80 -28.50
CA GLU A 40 -16.27 37.81 -29.59
C GLU A 40 -14.84 37.78 -30.15
N GLY A 41 -13.85 37.60 -29.28
CA GLY A 41 -12.42 37.61 -29.61
C GLY A 41 -11.55 37.68 -28.37
N ASP A 42 -10.34 38.21 -28.53
CA ASP A 42 -9.36 38.31 -27.45
C ASP A 42 -9.65 39.49 -26.50
N PHE A 43 -9.30 39.32 -25.23
CA PHE A 43 -9.20 40.39 -24.25
C PHE A 43 -7.73 40.63 -23.89
N GLN A 44 -7.27 41.88 -24.05
CA GLN A 44 -5.92 42.30 -23.75
C GLN A 44 -5.97 43.46 -22.74
N ASN A 45 -5.38 43.25 -21.56
CA ASN A 45 -5.18 44.30 -20.56
C ASN A 45 -3.71 44.72 -20.53
N ASN A 46 -3.38 45.89 -21.07
CA ASN A 46 -2.01 46.39 -21.11
C ASN A 46 -1.57 46.96 -19.75
N ALA A 47 -0.28 47.23 -19.62
CA ALA A 47 0.31 47.87 -18.46
C ALA A 47 -0.44 49.13 -18.00
N ASN A 48 -0.67 49.25 -16.69
CA ASN A 48 -1.38 50.37 -16.04
C ASN A 48 -2.86 50.47 -16.43
N SER A 49 -3.47 49.34 -16.79
CA SER A 49 -4.89 49.24 -17.09
C SER A 49 -5.55 48.31 -16.08
N ASP A 50 -6.79 48.59 -15.72
CA ASP A 50 -7.54 47.85 -14.72
C ASP A 50 -8.89 47.34 -15.25
N MET A 51 -9.38 46.28 -14.63
CA MET A 51 -10.72 45.76 -14.84
C MET A 51 -11.30 45.31 -13.51
N ASN A 52 -12.56 45.67 -13.28
CA ASN A 52 -13.38 45.15 -12.19
C ASN A 52 -14.58 44.39 -12.76
N ASN A 53 -14.69 43.10 -12.46
CA ASN A 53 -15.83 42.27 -12.88
C ASN A 53 -16.63 41.78 -11.68
N ASN A 54 -17.79 42.41 -11.44
CA ASN A 54 -18.81 41.95 -10.49
C ASN A 54 -20.05 41.37 -11.18
N GLY A 55 -20.07 41.33 -12.51
CA GLY A 55 -21.12 40.72 -13.33
C GLY A 55 -20.59 39.48 -14.07
N GLU A 56 -20.83 39.40 -15.37
CA GLU A 56 -20.38 38.29 -16.21
C GLU A 56 -19.57 38.81 -17.41
N VAL A 57 -18.43 38.18 -17.69
CA VAL A 57 -17.61 38.46 -18.89
C VAL A 57 -17.51 37.17 -19.68
N LYS A 58 -17.95 37.17 -20.94
CA LYS A 58 -17.85 36.02 -21.85
C LYS A 58 -16.86 36.35 -22.95
N LEU A 59 -15.90 35.47 -23.19
CA LEU A 59 -14.96 35.63 -24.29
C LEU A 59 -14.74 34.35 -25.08
N THR A 60 -14.62 34.50 -26.41
CA THR A 60 -14.34 33.40 -27.33
C THR A 60 -12.86 33.29 -27.74
N GLY A 61 -12.05 34.31 -27.44
CA GLY A 61 -10.60 34.34 -27.68
C GLY A 61 -9.76 34.27 -26.40
N ASN A 62 -8.49 34.60 -26.50
CA ASN A 62 -7.53 34.53 -25.39
C ASN A 62 -7.74 35.66 -24.37
N TRP A 63 -7.33 35.40 -23.13
CA TRP A 63 -7.23 36.40 -22.07
C TRP A 63 -5.76 36.72 -21.83
N THR A 64 -5.36 37.98 -21.98
CA THR A 64 -3.99 38.43 -21.73
C THR A 64 -3.97 39.54 -20.69
N ASN A 65 -3.20 39.35 -19.61
CA ASN A 65 -2.92 40.39 -18.63
C ASN A 65 -1.43 40.77 -18.61
N ASP A 66 -1.16 42.00 -19.04
CA ASP A 66 0.15 42.63 -19.01
C ASP A 66 0.20 43.82 -18.03
N ASP A 67 -0.72 43.86 -17.06
CA ASP A 67 -0.63 44.85 -15.97
C ASP A 67 0.57 44.60 -15.06
N VAL A 68 1.17 45.66 -14.53
CA VAL A 68 2.37 45.55 -13.68
C VAL A 68 2.03 45.06 -12.26
N GLY A 69 0.79 45.23 -11.80
CA GLY A 69 0.36 44.92 -10.43
C GLY A 69 0.00 43.45 -10.18
N GLY A 70 -0.34 42.68 -11.23
CA GLY A 70 -0.72 41.26 -11.11
C GLY A 70 -1.96 41.02 -10.24
N ASN A 71 -2.78 42.05 -10.03
CA ASN A 71 -3.97 42.05 -9.19
C ASN A 71 -5.25 42.29 -10.00
N LEU A 72 -5.20 42.14 -11.33
CA LEU A 72 -6.37 42.29 -12.20
C LEU A 72 -7.49 41.35 -11.72
N LEU A 73 -8.69 41.92 -11.51
CA LEU A 73 -9.88 41.26 -10.94
C LEU A 73 -9.74 40.74 -9.48
N GLN A 74 -8.68 41.10 -8.75
CA GLN A 74 -8.55 40.67 -7.36
C GLN A 74 -9.66 41.30 -6.50
N GLY A 75 -10.39 40.47 -5.75
CA GLY A 75 -11.45 40.91 -4.85
C GLY A 75 -12.77 41.26 -5.53
N THR A 76 -12.91 41.01 -6.84
CA THR A 76 -14.20 41.14 -7.53
C THR A 76 -15.07 39.90 -7.28
N THR A 77 -16.34 39.92 -7.71
CA THR A 77 -17.31 38.82 -7.44
C THR A 77 -17.92 38.19 -8.69
N GLY A 78 -17.46 38.59 -9.87
CA GLY A 78 -18.07 38.21 -11.15
C GLY A 78 -17.48 36.94 -11.73
N THR A 79 -18.15 36.44 -12.77
CA THR A 79 -17.73 35.25 -13.52
C THR A 79 -17.06 35.64 -14.82
N VAL A 80 -15.97 34.95 -15.17
CA VAL A 80 -15.38 34.97 -16.52
C VAL A 80 -15.63 33.62 -17.18
N THR A 81 -16.27 33.62 -18.36
CA THR A 81 -16.61 32.42 -19.11
C THR A 81 -15.74 32.32 -20.36
N LEU A 82 -14.96 31.23 -20.44
CA LEU A 82 -14.20 30.83 -21.63
C LEU A 82 -15.09 29.90 -22.49
N ASN A 83 -15.69 30.46 -23.56
CA ASN A 83 -16.65 29.76 -24.42
C ASN A 83 -16.26 29.76 -25.92
N GLY A 84 -14.98 29.89 -26.20
CA GLY A 84 -14.40 29.76 -27.54
C GLY A 84 -14.46 28.33 -28.06
N THR A 85 -14.50 28.19 -29.39
CA THR A 85 -14.49 26.87 -30.05
C THR A 85 -13.09 26.27 -30.19
N SER A 86 -12.06 27.10 -30.03
CA SER A 86 -10.65 26.72 -29.99
C SER A 86 -10.15 26.78 -28.54
N THR A 87 -9.02 26.13 -28.25
CA THR A 87 -8.39 26.27 -26.93
C THR A 87 -8.06 27.74 -26.63
N GLN A 88 -8.55 28.25 -25.50
CA GLN A 88 -8.29 29.62 -25.04
C GLN A 88 -7.12 29.63 -24.07
N THR A 89 -6.21 30.59 -24.22
CA THR A 89 -5.09 30.78 -23.29
C THR A 89 -5.41 31.92 -22.32
N ILE A 90 -5.22 31.68 -21.03
CA ILE A 90 -5.08 32.71 -19.99
C ILE A 90 -3.58 32.97 -19.85
N GLY A 91 -3.09 34.09 -20.35
CA GLY A 91 -1.67 34.40 -20.40
C GLY A 91 -1.37 35.87 -20.12
N GLY A 92 -0.23 36.31 -20.64
CA GLY A 92 0.33 37.64 -20.42
C GLY A 92 1.59 37.59 -19.57
N THR A 93 2.07 38.76 -19.18
CA THR A 93 3.28 38.92 -18.37
C THR A 93 2.99 38.98 -16.88
N ALA A 94 1.72 39.06 -16.49
CA ALA A 94 1.30 39.17 -15.11
C ALA A 94 0.14 38.25 -14.74
N LYS A 95 0.09 37.91 -13.46
CA LYS A 95 -0.95 37.07 -12.87
C LYS A 95 -2.35 37.67 -13.07
N THR A 96 -3.32 36.82 -13.35
CA THR A 96 -4.74 37.19 -13.34
C THR A 96 -5.44 36.53 -12.16
N TRP A 97 -6.30 37.29 -11.47
CA TRP A 97 -7.24 36.74 -10.51
C TRP A 97 -8.59 36.51 -11.20
N PHE A 98 -9.32 35.50 -10.78
CA PHE A 98 -10.72 35.32 -11.11
C PHE A 98 -11.47 35.07 -9.81
N ASN A 99 -12.69 35.60 -9.69
CA ASN A 99 -13.57 35.14 -8.63
C ASN A 99 -14.13 33.77 -9.02
N ASP A 100 -14.95 33.75 -10.07
CA ASP A 100 -15.38 32.52 -10.72
C ASP A 100 -14.87 32.50 -12.17
N VAL A 101 -14.42 31.32 -12.60
CA VAL A 101 -14.09 31.05 -14.00
C VAL A 101 -14.85 29.81 -14.47
N ASP A 102 -15.52 29.93 -15.61
CA ASP A 102 -16.27 28.84 -16.25
C ASP A 102 -15.60 28.44 -17.56
N VAL A 103 -15.14 27.20 -17.62
CA VAL A 103 -14.38 26.62 -18.73
C VAL A 103 -15.29 25.69 -19.54
N GLN A 104 -15.90 26.24 -20.60
CA GLN A 104 -16.86 25.52 -21.45
C GLN A 104 -16.20 24.75 -22.61
N ASN A 105 -14.90 24.96 -22.81
CA ASN A 105 -14.06 24.24 -23.77
C ASN A 105 -12.60 24.27 -23.26
N ASN A 106 -11.69 23.55 -23.91
CA ASN A 106 -10.30 23.46 -23.46
C ASN A 106 -9.68 24.85 -23.23
N ALA A 107 -8.96 25.00 -22.13
CA ALA A 107 -8.20 26.19 -21.79
C ALA A 107 -6.75 25.84 -21.44
N SER A 108 -5.85 26.80 -21.56
CA SER A 108 -4.46 26.70 -21.10
C SER A 108 -4.10 27.87 -20.19
N ILE A 109 -3.28 27.58 -19.17
CA ILE A 109 -2.71 28.56 -18.27
C ILE A 109 -1.28 28.85 -18.77
N GLY A 110 -1.11 30.00 -19.41
CA GLY A 110 0.19 30.49 -19.90
C GLY A 110 0.95 31.32 -18.86
N THR A 111 0.26 31.82 -17.84
CA THR A 111 0.79 32.67 -16.76
C THR A 111 0.06 32.32 -15.47
N GLU A 112 0.73 32.47 -14.32
CA GLU A 112 0.15 32.18 -13.01
C GLU A 112 -1.28 32.75 -12.89
N THR A 113 -2.22 31.92 -12.44
CA THR A 113 -3.63 32.29 -12.33
C THR A 113 -4.15 31.96 -10.95
N SER A 114 -5.00 32.81 -10.38
CA SER A 114 -5.68 32.52 -9.12
C SER A 114 -7.19 32.56 -9.24
N VAL A 115 -7.85 31.61 -8.58
CA VAL A 115 -9.32 31.52 -8.54
C VAL A 115 -9.75 31.62 -7.08
N SER A 116 -10.63 32.59 -6.80
CA SER A 116 -11.00 32.96 -5.42
C SER A 116 -12.26 32.24 -4.92
N SER A 117 -13.12 31.77 -5.82
CA SER A 117 -14.42 31.18 -5.49
C SER A 117 -14.66 29.87 -6.25
N ASN A 118 -14.90 29.87 -7.56
CA ASN A 118 -15.16 28.63 -8.30
C ASN A 118 -14.38 28.52 -9.61
N LEU A 119 -13.74 27.38 -9.82
CA LEU A 119 -13.35 26.88 -11.14
C LEU A 119 -14.39 25.86 -11.60
N ASN A 120 -15.20 26.22 -12.58
CA ASN A 120 -16.21 25.33 -13.14
C ASN A 120 -15.67 24.72 -14.44
N LEU A 121 -15.55 23.39 -14.48
CA LEU A 121 -15.22 22.63 -15.68
C LEU A 121 -16.55 22.15 -16.28
N THR A 122 -17.02 22.83 -17.32
CA THR A 122 -18.34 22.57 -17.92
C THR A 122 -18.28 22.04 -19.34
N GLY A 123 -17.11 22.06 -19.98
CA GLY A 123 -16.93 21.37 -21.26
C GLY A 123 -15.50 21.13 -21.74
N GLY A 124 -14.46 21.38 -20.93
CA GLY A 124 -13.08 21.14 -21.37
C GLY A 124 -12.04 21.05 -20.27
N ASN A 125 -10.85 20.59 -20.66
CA ASN A 125 -9.68 20.48 -19.80
C ASN A 125 -8.99 21.83 -19.61
N VAL A 126 -8.31 22.00 -18.47
CA VAL A 126 -7.41 23.13 -18.22
C VAL A 126 -5.97 22.65 -18.19
N SER A 127 -5.16 23.02 -19.19
CA SER A 127 -3.74 22.62 -19.27
C SER A 127 -2.84 23.64 -18.58
N LEU A 128 -2.02 23.20 -17.62
CA LEU A 128 -1.19 24.12 -16.83
C LEU A 128 0.15 24.48 -17.49
N GLY A 129 0.68 23.62 -18.37
CA GLY A 129 2.00 23.82 -18.95
C GLY A 129 3.05 24.02 -17.85
N SER A 130 3.69 25.19 -17.84
CA SER A 130 4.70 25.54 -16.82
C SER A 130 4.21 26.51 -15.74
N SER A 131 2.93 26.90 -15.77
CA SER A 131 2.37 27.91 -14.88
C SER A 131 1.45 27.30 -13.83
N ASP A 132 1.48 27.86 -12.63
CA ASP A 132 0.65 27.39 -11.52
C ASP A 132 -0.77 27.97 -11.60
N LEU A 133 -1.74 27.15 -11.20
CA LEU A 133 -3.13 27.52 -10.96
C LEU A 133 -3.42 27.38 -9.47
N LYS A 134 -3.63 28.51 -8.77
CA LYS A 134 -3.87 28.54 -7.33
C LYS A 134 -5.34 28.80 -6.99
N LEU A 135 -5.97 27.85 -6.33
CA LEU A 135 -7.28 28.01 -5.70
C LEU A 135 -7.06 28.64 -4.34
N GLN A 136 -7.72 29.76 -4.06
CA GLN A 136 -7.64 30.41 -2.75
C GLN A 136 -8.41 29.60 -1.70
N SER A 137 -8.15 29.88 -0.42
CA SER A 137 -8.88 29.24 0.68
C SER A 137 -10.39 29.36 0.50
N GLY A 138 -11.08 28.22 0.56
CA GLY A 138 -12.53 28.11 0.36
C GLY A 138 -13.01 28.06 -1.10
N ALA A 139 -12.09 28.17 -2.08
CA ALA A 139 -12.44 28.00 -3.49
C ALA A 139 -12.72 26.53 -3.83
N ASN A 140 -13.57 26.30 -4.83
CA ASN A 140 -14.03 24.98 -5.24
C ASN A 140 -13.73 24.71 -6.71
N ILE A 141 -13.54 23.43 -7.04
CA ILE A 141 -13.53 22.94 -8.41
C ILE A 141 -14.81 22.12 -8.61
N THR A 142 -15.59 22.44 -9.64
CA THR A 142 -16.83 21.72 -9.97
C THR A 142 -16.77 21.13 -11.37
N GLY A 143 -17.52 20.04 -11.59
CA GLY A 143 -17.64 19.39 -12.90
C GLY A 143 -16.48 18.48 -13.30
N ALA A 144 -15.42 18.41 -12.50
CA ALA A 144 -14.27 17.56 -12.77
C ALA A 144 -14.60 16.06 -12.87
N GLY A 145 -13.97 15.37 -13.82
CA GLY A 145 -14.08 13.93 -14.03
C GLY A 145 -13.28 13.48 -15.27
N PRO A 146 -13.44 12.22 -15.72
CA PRO A 146 -12.61 11.67 -16.80
C PRO A 146 -12.69 12.41 -18.15
N THR A 147 -13.74 13.21 -18.38
CA THR A 147 -13.93 13.99 -19.62
C THR A 147 -13.45 15.43 -19.52
N GLN A 148 -13.30 15.96 -18.30
CA GLN A 148 -12.89 17.35 -18.06
C GLN A 148 -12.15 17.46 -16.73
N TYR A 149 -10.88 17.82 -16.77
CA TYR A 149 -10.00 17.86 -15.61
C TYR A 149 -8.81 18.80 -15.87
N ILE A 150 -7.91 18.91 -14.91
CA ILE A 150 -6.73 19.77 -15.00
C ILE A 150 -5.55 18.93 -15.50
N VAL A 151 -5.00 19.26 -16.66
CA VAL A 151 -3.82 18.59 -17.21
C VAL A 151 -2.56 19.24 -16.62
N ALA A 152 -1.92 18.54 -15.69
CA ALA A 152 -0.77 19.01 -14.91
C ALA A 152 0.51 18.20 -15.21
N GLU A 153 0.73 17.91 -16.49
CA GLU A 153 1.77 16.99 -17.03
C GLU A 153 3.19 17.57 -17.10
N SER A 154 3.33 18.87 -16.92
CA SER A 154 4.61 19.58 -17.00
C SER A 154 4.96 20.15 -15.62
N SER A 155 5.65 21.30 -15.54
CA SER A 155 6.06 21.86 -14.25
C SER A 155 4.98 22.69 -13.54
N GLY A 156 3.88 23.04 -14.22
CA GLY A 156 2.76 23.79 -13.65
C GLY A 156 1.92 22.94 -12.71
N ARG A 157 1.55 23.50 -11.56
CA ARG A 157 0.87 22.80 -10.47
C ARG A 157 -0.51 23.35 -10.19
N LEU A 158 -1.42 22.46 -9.83
CA LEU A 158 -2.65 22.84 -9.14
C LEU A 158 -2.33 23.06 -7.66
N ILE A 159 -2.55 24.25 -7.13
CA ILE A 159 -2.27 24.60 -5.72
C ILE A 159 -3.58 24.80 -4.98
N GLN A 160 -3.77 24.10 -3.86
CA GLN A 160 -4.94 24.21 -2.99
C GLN A 160 -4.54 24.18 -1.51
N GLU A 161 -5.33 24.80 -0.64
CA GLU A 161 -5.17 24.73 0.82
C GLU A 161 -5.67 23.37 1.33
N VAL A 162 -4.85 22.67 2.13
CA VAL A 162 -5.19 21.37 2.71
C VAL A 162 -4.96 21.40 4.22
N GLY A 163 -6.04 21.21 4.97
CA GLY A 163 -6.03 20.96 6.41
C GLY A 163 -6.53 19.53 6.72
N ALA A 164 -7.19 19.34 7.86
CA ALA A 164 -7.65 18.02 8.29
C ALA A 164 -8.72 17.38 7.37
N GLY A 165 -9.46 18.19 6.61
CA GLY A 165 -10.43 17.70 5.63
C GLY A 165 -9.76 17.22 4.34
N SER A 166 -10.34 16.19 3.71
CA SER A 166 -9.87 15.70 2.41
C SER A 166 -10.15 16.71 1.28
N VAL A 167 -9.14 16.98 0.46
CA VAL A 167 -9.17 17.88 -0.68
C VAL A 167 -8.80 17.11 -1.94
N SER A 168 -9.67 17.16 -2.94
CA SER A 168 -9.47 16.48 -4.22
C SER A 168 -8.68 17.36 -5.19
N TYR A 169 -7.70 16.76 -5.85
CA TYR A 169 -6.92 17.33 -6.94
C TYR A 169 -7.32 16.60 -8.23
N PRO A 170 -8.27 17.15 -9.01
CA PRO A 170 -8.74 16.54 -10.25
C PRO A 170 -7.72 16.77 -11.38
N VAL A 171 -6.55 16.18 -11.23
CA VAL A 171 -5.45 16.29 -12.19
C VAL A 171 -5.37 15.06 -13.09
N GLY A 172 -4.63 15.20 -14.18
CA GLY A 172 -4.24 14.10 -15.04
C GLY A 172 -3.12 14.49 -16.00
N THR A 173 -2.74 13.52 -16.83
CA THR A 173 -1.89 13.73 -18.00
C THR A 173 -2.75 14.16 -19.19
N SER A 174 -2.16 14.46 -20.35
CA SER A 174 -2.93 14.72 -21.57
C SER A 174 -3.77 13.54 -22.07
N VAL A 175 -3.55 12.34 -21.52
CA VAL A 175 -4.19 11.10 -21.97
C VAL A 175 -4.99 10.37 -20.89
N SER A 176 -4.80 10.68 -19.61
CA SER A 176 -5.41 9.94 -18.51
C SER A 176 -5.77 10.85 -17.33
N TYR A 177 -6.99 10.66 -16.79
CA TYR A 177 -7.44 11.31 -15.56
C TYR A 177 -7.03 10.45 -14.37
N VAL A 178 -6.10 10.96 -13.56
CA VAL A 178 -5.45 10.25 -12.45
C VAL A 178 -5.40 11.13 -11.20
N PRO A 179 -6.56 11.42 -10.59
CA PRO A 179 -6.65 12.39 -9.51
C PRO A 179 -5.94 11.90 -8.25
N ALA A 180 -5.64 12.84 -7.36
CA ALA A 180 -5.19 12.52 -6.01
C ALA A 180 -6.07 13.22 -4.98
N THR A 181 -6.13 12.70 -3.77
CA THR A 181 -6.81 13.32 -2.63
C THR A 181 -5.82 13.46 -1.49
N LEU A 182 -5.72 14.66 -0.92
CA LEU A 182 -4.82 14.97 0.18
C LEU A 182 -5.63 15.33 1.43
N SER A 183 -5.16 14.94 2.61
CA SER A 183 -5.60 15.49 3.89
C SER A 183 -4.39 15.67 4.78
N ASN A 184 -4.40 16.66 5.66
CA ASN A 184 -3.26 17.06 6.48
C ASN A 184 -3.64 17.14 7.96
N SER A 185 -3.09 16.23 8.76
CA SER A 185 -3.27 16.25 10.23
C SER A 185 -2.29 17.21 10.92
N GLY A 186 -1.34 17.77 10.17
CA GLY A 186 -0.37 18.74 10.62
C GLY A 186 -0.89 20.18 10.56
N THR A 187 -0.01 21.10 10.20
CA THR A 187 -0.37 22.53 10.04
C THR A 187 -0.97 22.74 8.66
N THR A 188 -2.18 23.31 8.58
CA THR A 188 -2.81 23.68 7.31
C THR A 188 -1.84 24.50 6.44
N ASP A 189 -1.68 24.09 5.19
CA ASP A 189 -0.80 24.76 4.21
C ASP A 189 -1.36 24.61 2.79
N ASN A 190 -0.76 25.32 1.83
CA ASN A 190 -1.03 25.17 0.41
C ASN A 190 -0.11 24.11 -0.20
N PHE A 191 -0.71 23.10 -0.85
CA PHE A 191 0.02 22.04 -1.54
C PHE A 191 -0.19 22.14 -3.04
N GLY A 192 0.92 22.13 -3.78
CA GLY A 192 0.96 22.10 -5.23
C GLY A 192 1.12 20.69 -5.75
N LEU A 193 0.29 20.29 -6.71
CA LEU A 193 0.32 18.95 -7.29
C LEU A 193 0.42 19.02 -8.82
N SER A 194 1.38 18.27 -9.36
CA SER A 194 1.52 17.94 -10.78
C SER A 194 1.60 16.42 -10.94
N VAL A 195 1.31 15.91 -12.14
CA VAL A 195 1.35 14.47 -12.43
C VAL A 195 1.85 14.24 -13.84
N PHE A 196 2.83 13.37 -14.04
CA PHE A 196 3.33 13.01 -15.37
C PHE A 196 3.33 11.49 -15.54
N GLY A 197 3.23 11.03 -16.80
CA GLY A 197 3.36 9.60 -17.11
C GLY A 197 4.83 9.19 -17.09
N ASP A 198 5.14 8.02 -16.52
CA ASP A 198 6.46 7.44 -16.19
C ASP A 198 6.77 7.42 -14.69
N VAL A 199 7.65 6.49 -14.29
CA VAL A 199 8.27 6.38 -12.97
C VAL A 199 9.78 6.41 -13.17
N LEU A 200 10.42 7.46 -12.66
CA LEU A 200 11.84 7.73 -12.89
C LEU A 200 12.71 7.34 -11.70
N ASP A 201 13.96 6.98 -11.96
CA ASP A 201 14.95 6.60 -10.94
C ASP A 201 15.31 7.74 -9.96
N SER A 202 15.06 9.00 -10.36
CA SER A 202 15.36 10.19 -9.58
C SER A 202 14.11 11.04 -9.31
N GLY A 203 12.99 10.37 -9.04
CA GLY A 203 11.71 10.96 -8.67
C GLY A 203 11.03 11.68 -9.84
N THR A 204 11.40 12.94 -10.08
CA THR A 204 10.88 13.78 -11.17
C THR A 204 11.85 13.96 -12.34
N THR A 205 13.03 13.34 -12.25
CA THR A 205 14.09 13.43 -13.26
C THR A 205 14.76 12.07 -13.44
N GLY A 206 15.66 11.96 -14.41
CA GLY A 206 16.43 10.75 -14.64
C GLY A 206 15.85 9.87 -15.74
N SER A 207 16.01 8.56 -15.60
CA SER A 207 15.53 7.56 -16.57
C SER A 207 14.38 6.74 -16.00
N THR A 208 13.53 6.18 -16.87
CA THR A 208 12.51 5.17 -16.50
C THR A 208 13.16 4.03 -15.71
N ILE A 209 12.53 3.64 -14.60
CA ILE A 209 13.01 2.49 -13.83
C ILE A 209 12.86 1.17 -14.63
N PRO A 210 13.76 0.20 -14.44
CA PRO A 210 13.64 -1.11 -15.09
C PRO A 210 12.34 -1.86 -14.77
N GLU A 211 11.75 -1.62 -13.60
CA GLU A 211 10.55 -2.28 -13.07
C GLU A 211 9.24 -1.58 -13.47
N ILE A 212 9.25 -0.74 -14.50
CA ILE A 212 8.07 0.03 -14.93
C ILE A 212 6.85 -0.86 -15.25
N ASP A 213 7.07 -2.09 -15.72
CA ASP A 213 6.02 -3.07 -15.96
C ASP A 213 5.32 -3.54 -14.67
N ASN A 214 5.94 -3.36 -13.51
CA ASN A 214 5.41 -3.66 -12.17
C ASN A 214 4.90 -2.38 -11.45
N CYS A 215 4.63 -1.31 -12.20
CA CYS A 215 4.21 -0.02 -11.68
C CYS A 215 2.95 0.50 -12.34
N VAL A 216 2.27 1.44 -11.69
CA VAL A 216 1.36 2.36 -12.36
C VAL A 216 2.20 3.41 -13.06
N ASN A 217 1.96 3.64 -14.35
CA ASN A 217 2.75 4.53 -15.20
C ASN A 217 2.43 6.02 -14.96
N ASN A 218 2.40 6.46 -13.71
CA ASN A 218 2.18 7.84 -13.30
C ASN A 218 3.01 8.17 -12.06
N THR A 219 3.56 9.38 -12.03
CA THR A 219 4.21 9.96 -10.86
C THR A 219 3.49 11.23 -10.44
N TRP A 220 2.97 11.26 -9.20
CA TRP A 220 2.39 12.44 -8.57
C TRP A 220 3.47 13.21 -7.84
N ASN A 221 3.78 14.42 -8.30
CA ASN A 221 4.74 15.30 -7.65
C ASN A 221 3.99 16.32 -6.80
N ILE A 222 4.20 16.25 -5.49
CA ILE A 222 3.55 17.09 -4.49
C ILE A 222 4.61 18.02 -3.90
N THR A 223 4.23 19.27 -3.69
CA THR A 223 5.07 20.33 -3.09
C THR A 223 4.27 21.08 -2.04
N GLU A 224 4.94 21.63 -1.03
CA GLU A 224 4.35 22.53 -0.04
C GLU A 224 4.82 23.97 -0.28
N GLU A 225 3.94 24.93 -0.02
CA GLU A 225 4.27 26.36 -0.10
C GLU A 225 5.14 26.78 1.09
N THR A 226 4.82 26.30 2.29
CA THR A 226 5.59 26.54 3.52
C THR A 226 6.25 25.25 3.99
N ALA A 227 7.58 25.19 3.92
CA ALA A 227 8.30 23.97 4.27
C ALA A 227 8.08 23.51 5.72
N GLY A 228 7.71 22.24 5.90
CA GLY A 228 7.57 21.56 7.19
C GLY A 228 6.19 21.73 7.86
N GLY A 229 5.94 20.88 8.87
CA GLY A 229 4.67 20.87 9.61
C GLY A 229 3.57 20.02 8.98
N SER A 230 3.85 19.40 7.84
CA SER A 230 2.99 18.45 7.13
C SER A 230 2.90 17.10 7.84
N ASP A 231 1.70 16.54 7.90
CA ASP A 231 1.41 15.15 8.24
C ASP A 231 0.30 14.69 7.29
N LEU A 232 0.70 14.43 6.04
CA LEU A 232 -0.23 14.15 4.96
C LEU A 232 -0.66 12.69 4.92
N SER A 233 -1.93 12.49 4.60
CA SER A 233 -2.42 11.30 3.93
C SER A 233 -2.60 11.58 2.45
N VAL A 234 -1.86 10.86 1.63
CA VAL A 234 -1.87 10.95 0.16
C VAL A 234 -2.64 9.74 -0.37
N THR A 235 -3.73 9.98 -1.09
CA THR A 235 -4.49 8.94 -1.80
C THR A 235 -4.39 9.18 -3.29
N THR A 236 -3.81 8.25 -4.03
CA THR A 236 -3.76 8.29 -5.50
C THR A 236 -4.90 7.49 -6.12
N GLN A 237 -5.30 7.85 -7.34
CA GLN A 237 -6.27 7.11 -8.14
C GLN A 237 -5.72 6.91 -9.56
N TRP A 238 -5.85 5.70 -10.10
CA TRP A 238 -5.44 5.37 -11.46
C TRP A 238 -6.43 4.43 -12.16
N ASN A 239 -6.34 4.35 -13.48
CA ASN A 239 -7.13 3.44 -14.30
C ASN A 239 -6.33 2.18 -14.61
N VAL A 240 -7.01 1.07 -14.90
CA VAL A 240 -6.35 -0.19 -15.32
C VAL A 240 -5.49 0.01 -16.58
N SER A 241 -5.84 0.97 -17.44
CA SER A 241 -5.02 1.30 -18.62
C SER A 241 -3.69 1.97 -18.30
N ASP A 242 -3.52 2.45 -17.07
CA ASP A 242 -2.29 3.09 -16.59
C ASP A 242 -1.34 2.07 -15.95
N GLU A 243 -1.76 0.80 -15.79
CA GLU A 243 -0.97 -0.25 -15.15
C GLU A 243 0.06 -0.84 -16.12
N GLY A 244 1.26 -1.08 -15.59
CA GLY A 244 2.29 -1.86 -16.26
C GLY A 244 1.83 -3.30 -16.50
N SER A 245 2.45 -3.96 -17.47
CA SER A 245 1.98 -5.26 -17.97
C SER A 245 2.03 -6.41 -16.95
N SER A 246 2.82 -6.26 -15.89
CA SER A 246 3.05 -7.25 -14.83
C SER A 246 2.59 -6.78 -13.44
N PHE A 247 1.97 -5.60 -13.36
CA PHE A 247 1.56 -4.98 -12.10
C PHE A 247 0.51 -5.82 -11.37
N ASP A 248 0.78 -6.14 -10.09
CA ASP A 248 -0.17 -6.79 -9.19
C ASP A 248 -0.75 -5.82 -8.14
N GLN A 249 -1.96 -5.36 -8.41
CA GLN A 249 -2.75 -4.52 -7.51
C GLN A 249 -3.07 -5.15 -6.15
N THR A 250 -2.94 -6.47 -5.99
CA THR A 250 -3.19 -7.16 -4.70
C THR A 250 -1.99 -7.08 -3.76
N GLN A 251 -0.81 -6.74 -4.28
CA GLN A 251 0.44 -6.61 -3.54
C GLN A 251 1.14 -5.28 -3.87
N SER A 252 0.39 -4.18 -3.79
CA SER A 252 0.82 -2.83 -4.20
C SER A 252 1.30 -1.95 -3.03
N GLY A 253 1.95 -0.83 -3.34
CA GLY A 253 2.39 0.19 -2.39
C GLY A 253 2.65 1.54 -3.06
N LEU A 254 2.53 2.63 -2.30
CA LEU A 254 2.78 4.01 -2.74
C LEU A 254 4.17 4.45 -2.26
N GLY A 255 5.16 4.33 -3.13
CA GLY A 255 6.52 4.77 -2.87
C GLY A 255 6.64 6.30 -2.86
N HIS A 256 7.59 6.80 -2.09
CA HIS A 256 7.86 8.23 -1.91
C HIS A 256 9.34 8.50 -2.17
N TYR A 257 9.68 9.34 -3.13
CA TYR A 257 11.09 9.58 -3.47
C TYR A 257 11.76 10.54 -2.47
N THR A 258 12.48 10.00 -1.49
CA THR A 258 13.17 10.80 -0.46
C THR A 258 14.59 10.29 -0.22
N ALA A 259 15.48 11.19 0.22
CA ALA A 259 16.89 10.87 0.47
C ALA A 259 17.60 10.17 -0.70
N GLY A 260 17.21 10.48 -1.94
CA GLY A 260 17.82 9.94 -3.16
C GLY A 260 17.34 8.56 -3.60
N ASN A 261 16.32 7.99 -2.93
CA ASN A 261 15.77 6.68 -3.24
C ASN A 261 14.24 6.70 -3.16
N TRP A 262 13.60 5.69 -3.75
CA TRP A 262 12.19 5.42 -3.49
C TRP A 262 12.05 4.74 -2.12
N ASP A 263 11.47 5.46 -1.16
CA ASP A 263 11.10 4.94 0.15
C ASP A 263 9.79 4.13 0.02
N PRO A 264 9.82 2.81 0.24
CA PRO A 264 8.70 1.94 -0.07
C PRO A 264 7.57 2.04 0.95
N GLN A 265 6.40 1.52 0.59
CA GLN A 265 5.31 1.19 1.50
C GLN A 265 5.26 -0.34 1.70
N GLU A 266 4.81 -0.81 2.86
CA GLU A 266 4.48 -2.23 3.02
C GLU A 266 3.40 -2.66 2.03
N ALA A 267 3.53 -3.87 1.48
CA ALA A 267 2.60 -4.41 0.51
C ALA A 267 1.16 -4.43 1.04
N THR A 268 0.23 -3.92 0.24
CA THR A 268 -1.21 -3.91 0.52
C THR A 268 -2.02 -4.00 -0.77
N ALA A 269 -3.24 -4.51 -0.69
CA ALA A 269 -4.16 -4.50 -1.81
C ALA A 269 -4.69 -3.08 -2.08
N ALA A 270 -4.61 -2.65 -3.34
CA ALA A 270 -5.31 -1.46 -3.82
C ALA A 270 -6.83 -1.64 -3.67
N GLN A 271 -7.53 -0.53 -3.45
CA GLN A 271 -8.99 -0.52 -3.34
C GLN A 271 -9.63 -0.21 -4.69
N GLY A 272 -10.88 -0.65 -4.90
CA GLY A 272 -11.63 -0.41 -6.14
C GLY A 272 -11.48 -1.51 -7.19
N THR A 273 -12.22 -1.39 -8.30
CA THR A 273 -12.25 -2.36 -9.42
C THR A 273 -12.00 -1.68 -10.77
N GLY A 274 -11.26 -0.57 -10.77
CA GLY A 274 -11.13 0.33 -11.91
C GLY A 274 -12.16 1.48 -11.83
N PRO A 275 -11.74 2.71 -11.44
CA PRO A 275 -10.39 3.08 -11.03
C PRO A 275 -9.97 2.42 -9.72
N HIS A 276 -8.66 2.27 -9.54
CA HIS A 276 -8.04 1.79 -8.29
C HIS A 276 -7.56 2.97 -7.46
N THR A 277 -7.47 2.77 -6.14
CA THR A 277 -6.95 3.77 -5.20
C THR A 277 -6.02 3.15 -4.18
N LEU A 278 -5.02 3.92 -3.76
CA LEU A 278 -4.09 3.53 -2.72
C LEU A 278 -3.73 4.74 -1.87
N THR A 279 -3.62 4.51 -0.56
CA THR A 279 -3.35 5.57 0.43
C THR A 279 -2.08 5.28 1.21
N ARG A 280 -1.26 6.31 1.40
CA ARG A 280 -0.16 6.31 2.38
C ARG A 280 -0.30 7.54 3.28
N SER A 281 -0.22 7.31 4.60
CA SER A 281 -0.33 8.36 5.62
C SER A 281 1.01 8.57 6.34
N GLY A 282 1.10 9.61 7.18
CA GLY A 282 2.32 9.92 7.91
C GLY A 282 3.41 10.60 7.06
N ILE A 283 3.02 11.22 5.95
CA ILE A 283 3.95 11.86 5.02
C ILE A 283 4.36 13.24 5.56
N THR A 284 5.61 13.38 5.99
CA THR A 284 6.16 14.61 6.60
C THR A 284 7.18 15.35 5.74
N SER A 285 7.43 14.87 4.51
CA SER A 285 8.21 15.55 3.47
C SER A 285 7.57 15.27 2.11
N LEU A 286 7.85 16.10 1.11
CA LEU A 286 7.13 16.05 -0.18
C LEU A 286 8.07 16.08 -1.37
N SER A 287 7.68 15.32 -2.39
CA SER A 287 8.40 15.11 -3.64
C SER A 287 7.52 14.32 -4.61
N ALA A 288 8.13 13.49 -5.46
CA ALA A 288 7.46 12.46 -6.25
C ALA A 288 6.94 11.28 -5.42
N PHE A 289 5.75 10.80 -5.81
CA PHE A 289 5.10 9.59 -5.34
C PHE A 289 4.71 8.73 -6.55
N ALA A 290 4.89 7.42 -6.46
CA ALA A 290 4.54 6.47 -7.52
C ALA A 290 4.00 5.18 -6.91
N VAL A 291 3.15 4.48 -7.66
CA VAL A 291 2.55 3.20 -7.23
C VAL A 291 3.26 2.07 -7.95
N GLY A 292 3.61 1.02 -7.21
CA GLY A 292 4.15 -0.22 -7.77
C GLY A 292 3.80 -1.42 -6.91
N ASP A 293 4.18 -2.61 -7.36
CA ASP A 293 4.00 -3.87 -6.63
C ASP A 293 5.28 -4.38 -5.96
N VAL A 294 5.21 -5.55 -5.31
CA VAL A 294 6.33 -6.21 -4.60
C VAL A 294 7.58 -6.48 -5.44
N ASN A 295 7.48 -6.42 -6.77
CA ASN A 295 8.58 -6.54 -7.72
C ASN A 295 9.09 -5.16 -8.19
N SER A 296 8.69 -4.08 -7.53
CA SER A 296 9.12 -2.71 -7.78
C SER A 296 9.78 -2.08 -6.54
N PRO A 297 10.52 -0.98 -6.69
CA PRO A 297 11.07 -0.25 -5.54
C PRO A 297 10.01 0.48 -4.69
N MET A 298 8.73 0.50 -5.08
CA MET A 298 7.67 1.19 -4.33
C MET A 298 7.20 0.40 -3.12
N VAL A 299 7.54 -0.90 -3.06
CA VAL A 299 6.96 -1.84 -2.11
C VAL A 299 8.04 -2.62 -1.38
N ILE A 300 7.82 -2.83 -0.09
CA ILE A 300 8.56 -3.81 0.69
C ILE A 300 7.59 -4.90 1.14
N GLN A 301 8.02 -6.16 1.06
CA GLN A 301 7.29 -7.28 1.65
C GLN A 301 7.69 -7.40 3.12
N LEU A 302 6.69 -7.54 4.00
CA LEU A 302 6.95 -7.90 5.37
C LEU A 302 7.46 -9.34 5.41
N VAL A 303 8.73 -9.52 5.75
CA VAL A 303 9.31 -10.83 6.03
C VAL A 303 9.24 -11.06 7.54
N LEU A 304 8.40 -12.01 7.93
CA LEU A 304 8.30 -12.49 9.31
C LEU A 304 9.50 -13.38 9.60
N THR A 305 10.34 -12.99 10.56
CA THR A 305 11.35 -13.89 11.13
C THR A 305 10.77 -14.54 12.37
N ILE A 306 10.68 -15.87 12.37
CA ILE A 306 10.02 -16.65 13.42
C ILE A 306 11.07 -17.56 14.06
N ASP A 307 11.31 -17.32 15.36
CA ASP A 307 12.32 -18.03 16.15
C ASP A 307 11.60 -18.93 17.16
N LEU A 308 11.71 -20.25 16.98
CA LEU A 308 10.94 -21.22 17.74
C LEU A 308 11.86 -22.18 18.48
N THR A 309 11.44 -22.56 19.68
CA THR A 309 12.06 -23.65 20.44
C THR A 309 10.99 -24.63 20.91
N ALA A 310 11.18 -25.91 20.61
CA ALA A 310 10.37 -27.00 21.12
C ALA A 310 11.22 -28.25 21.36
N PHE A 311 10.96 -28.93 22.47
CA PHE A 311 11.51 -30.26 22.73
C PHE A 311 10.51 -31.35 22.36
N LEU A 312 11.04 -32.51 22.00
CA LEU A 312 10.31 -33.74 21.72
C LEU A 312 10.53 -34.70 22.88
N GLU A 313 9.47 -35.23 23.47
CA GLU A 313 9.55 -36.35 24.41
C GLU A 313 10.12 -37.59 23.72
N GLY A 314 11.02 -38.33 24.37
CA GLY A 314 11.65 -39.50 23.75
C GLY A 314 13.13 -39.26 23.49
N PRO A 315 13.52 -38.45 22.49
CA PRO A 315 14.93 -38.14 22.28
C PRO A 315 15.51 -37.26 23.40
N PHE A 316 14.70 -36.53 24.16
CA PHE A 316 15.17 -35.62 25.21
C PHE A 316 15.89 -36.34 26.36
N ASP A 317 17.11 -35.91 26.70
CA ASP A 317 18.03 -36.55 27.64
C ASP A 317 18.32 -35.74 28.91
N LEU A 318 17.37 -34.89 29.32
CA LEU A 318 17.43 -33.91 30.43
C LEU A 318 18.09 -32.58 30.08
N THR A 319 18.94 -32.52 29.05
CA THR A 319 19.58 -31.26 28.63
C THR A 319 19.28 -30.96 27.16
N ASP A 320 19.58 -31.92 26.29
CA ASP A 320 19.42 -31.81 24.85
C ASP A 320 18.56 -32.98 24.34
N MET A 321 18.45 -33.14 23.04
CA MET A 321 17.79 -34.26 22.37
C MET A 321 18.78 -35.12 21.60
N ASN A 322 18.61 -36.43 21.70
CA ASN A 322 19.37 -37.41 20.94
C ASN A 322 19.07 -37.31 19.44
N MET A 323 20.12 -37.41 18.63
CA MET A 323 20.04 -37.36 17.17
C MET A 323 20.08 -38.77 16.57
N GLY A 324 19.35 -39.73 17.16
CA GLY A 324 19.42 -41.14 16.80
C GLY A 324 19.16 -41.39 15.31
N LEU A 325 18.07 -40.82 14.79
CA LEU A 325 17.71 -40.89 13.37
C LEU A 325 18.77 -40.31 12.43
N ASN A 326 19.36 -39.16 12.77
CA ASN A 326 20.40 -38.52 11.97
C ASN A 326 21.70 -39.35 11.99
N THR A 327 22.10 -39.82 13.18
CA THR A 327 23.28 -40.67 13.39
C THR A 327 23.17 -42.00 12.64
N ALA A 328 21.96 -42.57 12.59
CA ALA A 328 21.66 -43.77 11.81
C ALA A 328 21.57 -43.51 10.29
N GLY A 329 21.54 -42.24 9.86
CA GLY A 329 21.44 -41.85 8.46
C GLY A 329 20.10 -42.18 7.83
N VAL A 330 19.01 -42.19 8.63
CA VAL A 330 17.68 -42.62 8.17
C VAL A 330 16.71 -41.46 7.94
N LEU A 331 17.06 -40.24 8.34
CA LEU A 331 16.27 -39.04 8.05
C LEU A 331 16.13 -38.84 6.53
N PRO A 332 14.92 -38.59 6.00
CA PRO A 332 14.72 -38.39 4.58
C PRO A 332 15.27 -37.04 4.13
N LEU A 333 15.86 -36.99 2.94
CA LEU A 333 16.35 -35.75 2.33
C LEU A 333 15.22 -34.84 1.80
N ALA A 334 13.99 -35.34 1.73
CA ALA A 334 12.79 -34.57 1.37
C ALA A 334 11.84 -34.54 2.57
N GLN A 335 11.11 -33.43 2.71
CA GLN A 335 10.16 -33.28 3.81
C GLN A 335 9.09 -34.41 3.80
N PRO A 336 8.71 -34.97 4.97
CA PRO A 336 7.85 -36.15 5.07
C PRO A 336 6.34 -35.86 5.20
N PHE A 337 5.93 -34.60 5.20
CA PHE A 337 4.56 -34.13 5.43
C PHE A 337 3.72 -34.04 4.15
N ASN A 338 4.25 -34.42 2.99
CA ASN A 338 3.50 -34.46 1.71
C ASN A 338 2.49 -35.62 1.59
N THR A 339 2.38 -36.46 2.61
CA THR A 339 1.37 -37.52 2.72
C THR A 339 0.33 -37.19 3.78
N ALA A 340 -0.76 -37.97 3.80
CA ALA A 340 -1.74 -37.89 4.88
C ALA A 340 -1.09 -38.09 6.26
N PRO A 341 -1.61 -37.44 7.32
CA PRO A 341 -2.79 -36.56 7.31
C PRO A 341 -2.54 -35.13 6.80
N TRP A 342 -1.29 -34.64 6.82
CA TRP A 342 -0.99 -33.23 6.53
C TRP A 342 -1.20 -32.82 5.07
N ASN A 343 -0.86 -33.71 4.13
CA ASN A 343 -0.92 -33.46 2.68
C ASN A 343 -0.28 -32.11 2.30
N TYR A 344 0.85 -31.78 2.93
CA TYR A 344 1.55 -30.52 2.73
C TYR A 344 2.23 -30.49 1.35
N ASN A 345 1.88 -29.49 0.54
CA ASN A 345 2.31 -29.39 -0.86
C ASN A 345 3.74 -28.82 -1.03
N GLY A 346 4.43 -28.47 0.06
CA GLY A 346 5.79 -27.96 0.00
C GLY A 346 6.77 -28.95 -0.63
N THR A 347 7.80 -28.41 -1.28
CA THR A 347 8.78 -29.17 -2.07
C THR A 347 10.18 -29.15 -1.44
N GLU A 348 10.27 -28.83 -0.15
CA GLU A 348 11.52 -28.71 0.58
C GLU A 348 12.33 -30.00 0.52
N THR A 349 13.57 -29.86 0.05
CA THR A 349 14.56 -30.93 0.00
C THR A 349 15.93 -30.38 0.34
N VAL A 350 16.80 -31.23 0.89
CA VAL A 350 18.20 -30.90 1.19
C VAL A 350 19.13 -31.90 0.51
N ALA A 351 20.33 -31.45 0.16
CA ALA A 351 21.36 -32.34 -0.36
C ALA A 351 21.94 -33.25 0.75
N THR A 352 21.98 -32.73 1.97
CA THR A 352 22.46 -33.40 3.19
C THR A 352 21.67 -32.89 4.38
N ILE A 353 21.32 -33.75 5.32
CA ILE A 353 20.72 -33.33 6.59
C ILE A 353 21.75 -32.51 7.38
N PRO A 354 21.38 -31.33 7.92
CA PRO A 354 22.28 -30.55 8.77
C PRO A 354 22.82 -31.34 9.97
N ALA A 355 24.00 -30.93 10.43
CA ALA A 355 24.50 -31.41 11.72
C ALA A 355 23.55 -30.97 12.83
N ASN A 356 23.45 -31.73 13.91
CA ASN A 356 22.59 -31.46 15.05
C ASN A 356 21.07 -31.65 14.85
N THR A 357 20.61 -31.97 13.64
CA THR A 357 19.18 -32.27 13.40
C THR A 357 18.74 -33.52 14.16
N VAL A 358 17.63 -33.39 14.88
CA VAL A 358 16.90 -34.50 15.51
C VAL A 358 15.88 -35.07 14.52
N ASP A 359 15.02 -34.21 13.97
CA ASP A 359 14.00 -34.61 12.99
C ASP A 359 13.44 -33.43 12.15
N TRP A 360 12.59 -33.74 11.18
CA TRP A 360 11.71 -32.80 10.48
C TRP A 360 10.49 -32.44 11.32
N VAL A 361 10.06 -31.18 11.24
CA VAL A 361 8.79 -30.65 11.75
C VAL A 361 8.06 -29.87 10.66
N LEU A 362 6.75 -29.77 10.75
CA LEU A 362 5.95 -28.88 9.90
C LEU A 362 5.42 -27.74 10.75
N ILE A 363 5.76 -26.52 10.33
CA ILE A 363 5.36 -25.29 11.00
C ILE A 363 4.17 -24.71 10.24
N GLU A 364 3.15 -24.32 10.97
CA GLU A 364 1.97 -23.66 10.43
C GLU A 364 1.72 -22.35 11.19
N ILE A 365 1.50 -21.28 10.44
CA ILE A 365 1.25 -19.95 10.98
C ILE A 365 -0.23 -19.64 10.78
N ARG A 366 -0.89 -19.20 11.86
CA ARG A 366 -2.31 -18.84 11.90
C ARG A 366 -2.47 -17.37 12.31
N ASP A 367 -3.36 -16.64 11.63
CA ASP A 367 -3.76 -15.27 11.95
C ASP A 367 -5.16 -15.25 12.57
N ALA A 368 -5.23 -15.11 13.89
CA ALA A 368 -6.48 -15.19 14.64
C ALA A 368 -6.55 -14.18 15.78
N ALA A 369 -7.77 -13.91 16.26
CA ALA A 369 -7.98 -12.99 17.38
C ALA A 369 -7.42 -13.54 18.70
N ASP A 370 -7.51 -14.86 18.90
CA ASP A 370 -7.04 -15.57 20.07
C ASP A 370 -6.68 -17.03 19.73
N ALA A 371 -6.03 -17.74 20.65
CA ALA A 371 -5.60 -19.13 20.40
C ALA A 371 -6.77 -20.08 20.15
N ALA A 372 -7.94 -19.83 20.73
CA ALA A 372 -9.11 -20.69 20.56
C ALA A 372 -9.73 -20.57 19.16
N SER A 373 -9.60 -19.41 18.53
CA SER A 373 -10.06 -19.13 17.17
C SER A 373 -9.01 -19.37 16.09
N ALA A 374 -7.76 -19.67 16.46
CA ALA A 374 -6.70 -20.08 15.55
C ALA A 374 -6.98 -21.50 15.03
N THR A 375 -7.85 -21.65 14.03
CA THR A 375 -8.24 -22.91 13.37
C THR A 375 -7.57 -23.06 11.99
N PRO A 376 -7.69 -24.21 11.30
CA PRO A 376 -7.17 -24.39 9.93
C PRO A 376 -7.69 -23.36 8.91
N ALA A 377 -8.84 -22.72 9.17
CA ALA A 377 -9.37 -21.66 8.32
C ALA A 377 -8.61 -20.32 8.43
N THR A 378 -7.76 -20.18 9.45
CA THR A 378 -6.95 -18.98 9.72
C THR A 378 -5.49 -19.13 9.31
N VAL A 379 -5.14 -20.23 8.63
CA VAL A 379 -3.78 -20.51 8.17
C VAL A 379 -3.38 -19.50 7.10
N ILE A 380 -2.23 -18.87 7.32
CA ILE A 380 -1.63 -17.92 6.37
C ILE A 380 -0.36 -18.49 5.71
N GLU A 381 0.32 -19.45 6.36
CA GLU A 381 1.54 -20.07 5.82
C GLU A 381 1.81 -21.44 6.44
N ARG A 382 2.48 -22.32 5.69
CA ARG A 382 3.06 -23.58 6.18
C ARG A 382 4.45 -23.81 5.60
N GLN A 383 5.39 -24.27 6.43
CA GLN A 383 6.76 -24.56 5.99
C GLN A 383 7.34 -25.79 6.73
N ALA A 384 8.00 -26.69 6.00
CA ALA A 384 8.77 -27.75 6.62
C ALA A 384 10.14 -27.24 7.12
N ALA A 385 10.53 -27.67 8.32
CA ALA A 385 11.72 -27.20 9.02
C ALA A 385 12.42 -28.34 9.76
N PHE A 386 13.59 -28.06 10.35
CA PHE A 386 14.29 -29.00 11.20
C PHE A 386 14.19 -28.58 12.67
N VAL A 387 14.03 -29.55 13.56
CA VAL A 387 14.28 -29.37 14.99
C VAL A 387 15.68 -29.90 15.32
N LEU A 388 16.49 -29.08 15.99
CA LEU A 388 17.86 -29.38 16.39
C LEU A 388 17.91 -30.00 17.79
N ASN A 389 19.07 -30.52 18.20
CA ASN A 389 19.25 -31.18 19.48
C ASN A 389 19.04 -30.26 20.69
N ASP A 390 19.25 -28.95 20.56
CA ASP A 390 18.97 -27.95 21.58
C ASP A 390 17.51 -27.46 21.58
N GLY A 391 16.66 -28.05 20.72
CA GLY A 391 15.25 -27.70 20.57
C GLY A 391 14.98 -26.52 19.64
N GLN A 392 16.00 -25.84 19.11
CA GLN A 392 15.78 -24.79 18.12
C GLN A 392 15.15 -25.37 16.86
N ILE A 393 14.21 -24.63 16.28
CA ILE A 393 13.61 -24.96 14.99
C ILE A 393 14.15 -23.98 13.96
N VAL A 394 14.77 -24.54 12.92
CA VAL A 394 15.55 -23.79 11.94
C VAL A 394 15.14 -24.16 10.51
N GLY A 395 15.50 -23.28 9.58
CA GLY A 395 15.36 -23.51 8.15
C GLY A 395 16.20 -24.68 7.63
N LEU A 396 16.16 -24.88 6.31
CA LEU A 396 16.82 -26.00 5.62
C LEU A 396 18.35 -25.91 5.63
N ASP A 397 18.90 -24.75 5.94
CA ASP A 397 20.33 -24.52 6.11
C ASP A 397 20.86 -25.09 7.45
N GLY A 398 19.96 -25.33 8.41
CA GLY A 398 20.28 -25.86 9.73
C GLY A 398 20.74 -24.80 10.75
N SER A 399 20.56 -23.51 10.46
CA SER A 399 20.99 -22.43 11.36
C SER A 399 20.09 -21.20 11.39
N ASP A 400 19.51 -20.82 10.26
CA ASP A 400 18.70 -19.61 10.20
C ASP A 400 17.30 -19.84 10.79
N ALA A 401 16.75 -18.80 11.43
CA ALA A 401 15.35 -18.78 11.86
C ALA A 401 14.41 -18.86 10.65
N LEU A 402 13.16 -19.25 10.90
CA LEU A 402 12.17 -19.40 9.84
C LEU A 402 11.80 -18.03 9.26
N GLN A 403 11.65 -17.96 7.94
CA GLN A 403 11.24 -16.75 7.24
C GLN A 403 9.96 -17.02 6.45
N SER A 404 8.95 -16.17 6.65
CA SER A 404 7.68 -16.23 5.93
C SER A 404 7.31 -14.85 5.40
N VAL A 405 6.73 -14.80 4.21
CA VAL A 405 6.15 -13.55 3.66
C VAL A 405 4.65 -13.62 3.88
N ALA A 406 4.17 -12.94 4.93
CA ALA A 406 2.74 -12.88 5.23
C ALA A 406 2.37 -11.57 5.93
N THR A 407 1.12 -11.14 5.73
CA THR A 407 0.52 -10.01 6.43
C THR A 407 -0.26 -10.53 7.64
N ILE A 408 -0.10 -9.88 8.80
CA ILE A 408 -0.84 -10.19 10.02
C ILE A 408 -1.94 -9.14 10.20
N ILE A 409 -3.20 -9.58 10.26
CA ILE A 409 -4.37 -8.72 10.47
C ILE A 409 -4.75 -8.69 11.95
N ASN A 410 -4.74 -9.84 12.63
CA ASN A 410 -5.05 -9.96 14.05
C ASN A 410 -3.78 -10.25 14.85
N ASN A 411 -3.55 -11.50 15.23
CA ASN A 411 -2.39 -11.92 16.00
C ASN A 411 -1.81 -13.22 15.42
N LEU A 412 -0.49 -13.33 15.48
CA LEU A 412 0.23 -14.49 14.98
C LEU A 412 0.28 -15.61 16.02
N PHE A 413 -0.22 -16.78 15.65
CA PHE A 413 -0.10 -18.02 16.40
C PHE A 413 0.65 -19.06 15.56
N VAL A 414 1.37 -19.97 16.22
CA VAL A 414 2.15 -21.01 15.54
C VAL A 414 1.76 -22.39 16.02
N VAL A 415 1.60 -23.32 15.07
CA VAL A 415 1.41 -24.75 15.31
C VAL A 415 2.67 -25.48 14.86
N ILE A 416 3.14 -26.40 15.70
CA ILE A 416 4.21 -27.35 15.37
C ILE A 416 3.58 -28.73 15.22
N TYR A 417 3.69 -29.30 14.03
CA TYR A 417 3.36 -30.68 13.74
C TYR A 417 4.63 -31.53 13.69
N HIS A 418 4.56 -32.70 14.31
CA HIS A 418 5.59 -33.74 14.21
C HIS A 418 4.91 -35.07 13.87
N ARG A 419 5.66 -36.05 13.37
CA ARG A 419 5.09 -37.31 12.86
C ARG A 419 4.72 -38.32 13.95
N ASN A 420 5.38 -38.23 15.09
CA ASN A 420 5.34 -39.24 16.16
C ASN A 420 4.81 -38.64 17.49
N HIS A 421 4.51 -37.34 17.47
CA HIS A 421 4.02 -36.55 18.61
C HIS A 421 2.76 -35.81 18.19
N PHE A 422 1.80 -35.67 19.10
CA PHE A 422 0.66 -34.82 18.80
C PHE A 422 1.09 -33.35 18.77
N SER A 423 0.41 -32.56 17.93
CA SER A 423 0.80 -31.18 17.61
C SER A 423 0.57 -30.20 18.77
N VAL A 424 1.34 -29.11 18.77
CA VAL A 424 1.23 -28.04 19.78
C VAL A 424 0.94 -26.70 19.12
N LEU A 425 0.05 -25.91 19.73
CA LEU A 425 -0.26 -24.52 19.34
C LEU A 425 0.25 -23.57 20.43
N SER A 426 0.82 -22.42 20.05
CA SER A 426 1.17 -21.36 21.02
C SER A 426 -0.05 -20.90 21.82
N ALA A 427 0.03 -20.94 23.16
CA ALA A 427 -1.04 -20.50 24.05
C ALA A 427 -1.38 -19.01 23.93
N SER A 428 -0.37 -18.19 23.66
CA SER A 428 -0.50 -16.75 23.45
C SER A 428 0.04 -16.37 22.08
N ALA A 429 -0.42 -15.23 21.56
CA ALA A 429 0.11 -14.65 20.35
C ALA A 429 1.62 -14.40 20.48
N LEU A 430 2.36 -14.65 19.41
CA LEU A 430 3.77 -14.30 19.31
C LEU A 430 3.90 -12.78 19.31
N THR A 431 4.85 -12.26 20.08
CA THR A 431 5.09 -10.81 20.20
C THR A 431 6.35 -10.45 19.43
N GLU A 432 6.23 -9.54 18.48
CA GLU A 432 7.36 -9.01 17.73
C GLU A 432 8.35 -8.28 18.65
N SER A 433 9.63 -8.57 18.48
CA SER A 433 10.73 -7.89 19.17
C SER A 433 11.97 -7.84 18.30
N GLY A 434 12.23 -6.67 17.70
CA GLY A 434 13.46 -6.42 16.93
C GLY A 434 13.46 -7.07 15.54
N GLY A 435 12.29 -7.19 14.93
CA GLY A 435 12.05 -7.85 13.64
C GLY A 435 11.80 -9.36 13.74
N VAL A 436 11.76 -9.91 14.96
CA VAL A 436 11.65 -11.35 15.20
C VAL A 436 10.42 -11.64 16.07
N TYR A 437 9.71 -12.71 15.76
CA TYR A 437 8.62 -13.29 16.53
C TYR A 437 9.14 -14.54 17.26
N PRO A 438 9.72 -14.39 18.48
CA PRO A 438 10.18 -15.52 19.25
C PRO A 438 9.03 -16.25 19.95
N TYR A 439 9.14 -17.57 20.05
CA TYR A 439 8.27 -18.37 20.91
C TYR A 439 8.98 -19.63 21.43
N ASN A 440 8.90 -19.86 22.73
CA ASN A 440 9.56 -21.00 23.35
C ASN A 440 8.57 -21.86 24.14
N PHE A 441 8.19 -22.98 23.54
CA PHE A 441 7.27 -23.97 24.11
C PHE A 441 7.81 -24.64 25.38
N THR A 442 9.12 -24.61 25.59
CA THR A 442 9.80 -25.43 26.61
C THR A 442 9.78 -24.82 28.02
N THR A 443 9.41 -23.54 28.14
CA THR A 443 9.65 -22.74 29.35
C THR A 443 8.56 -22.81 30.41
N GLY A 444 7.45 -23.51 30.15
CA GLY A 444 6.39 -23.68 31.15
C GLY A 444 5.07 -24.20 30.61
N GLU A 445 4.20 -24.60 31.54
CA GLU A 445 2.86 -25.13 31.25
C GLU A 445 2.05 -24.23 30.32
N ALA A 446 2.11 -22.92 30.54
CA ALA A 446 1.30 -21.94 29.83
C ALA A 446 1.81 -21.60 28.41
N GLN A 447 2.80 -22.30 27.88
CA GLN A 447 3.33 -22.02 26.53
C GLN A 447 2.55 -22.74 25.42
N ALA A 448 1.94 -23.89 25.71
CA ALA A 448 1.05 -24.57 24.75
C ALA A 448 -0.42 -24.31 25.10
N TYR A 449 -1.24 -24.08 24.07
CA TYR A 449 -2.67 -23.97 24.23
C TYR A 449 -3.23 -25.26 24.84
N GLY A 450 -4.12 -25.13 25.83
CA GLY A 450 -4.59 -26.25 26.66
C GLY A 450 -3.68 -26.61 27.84
N GLY A 451 -2.56 -25.89 28.05
CA GLY A 451 -1.70 -26.03 29.23
C GLY A 451 -1.09 -27.42 29.33
N ALA A 452 -1.17 -28.05 30.50
CA ALA A 452 -0.67 -29.42 30.71
C ALA A 452 -1.37 -30.51 29.88
N ASN A 453 -2.46 -30.19 29.18
CA ASN A 453 -3.08 -31.12 28.22
C ASN A 453 -2.55 -30.91 26.79
N GLY A 454 -1.96 -29.74 26.50
CA GLY A 454 -1.43 -29.39 25.17
C GLY A 454 0.02 -29.79 24.97
N HIS A 455 0.77 -30.00 26.05
CA HIS A 455 2.15 -30.51 26.04
C HIS A 455 2.50 -31.06 27.43
N LYS A 456 3.69 -31.65 27.61
CA LYS A 456 4.06 -32.37 28.84
C LYS A 456 5.33 -31.83 29.48
N GLU A 457 5.36 -31.81 30.81
CA GLU A 457 6.59 -31.60 31.58
C GLU A 457 7.46 -32.88 31.49
N ILE A 458 8.47 -32.84 30.63
CA ILE A 458 9.36 -33.98 30.33
C ILE A 458 10.59 -34.04 31.27
N ALA A 459 10.91 -32.91 31.90
CA ALA A 459 11.80 -32.82 33.05
C ALA A 459 11.40 -31.62 33.90
N THR A 460 11.94 -31.49 35.11
CA THR A 460 11.55 -30.40 36.03
C THR A 460 11.71 -29.01 35.37
N ASN A 461 10.58 -28.32 35.17
CA ASN A 461 10.41 -27.05 34.46
C ASN A 461 10.81 -27.06 32.97
N ILE A 462 10.89 -28.23 32.34
CA ILE A 462 11.14 -28.36 30.90
C ILE A 462 9.96 -29.07 30.27
N TRP A 463 9.39 -28.42 29.28
CA TRP A 463 8.19 -28.87 28.58
C TRP A 463 8.50 -29.28 27.14
N GLY A 464 7.77 -30.26 26.63
CA GLY A 464 7.94 -30.75 25.26
C GLY A 464 6.67 -31.38 24.70
N MET A 465 6.68 -31.57 23.39
CA MET A 465 5.63 -32.27 22.65
C MET A 465 5.54 -33.71 23.15
N VAL A 466 4.34 -34.26 23.23
CA VAL A 466 4.07 -35.57 23.83
C VAL A 466 4.19 -36.66 22.78
N ALA A 467 5.01 -37.67 23.06
CA ALA A 467 5.25 -38.77 22.13
C ALA A 467 4.14 -39.83 22.20
N GLY A 468 3.82 -40.48 21.08
CA GLY A 468 2.89 -41.62 21.07
C GLY A 468 1.82 -41.56 19.98
N ASP A 469 1.69 -40.45 19.26
CA ASP A 469 0.72 -40.25 18.19
C ASP A 469 1.35 -40.68 16.86
N ALA A 470 1.18 -41.96 16.51
CA ALA A 470 1.84 -42.59 15.37
C ALA A 470 1.07 -42.46 14.05
N ASN A 471 -0.22 -42.14 14.12
CA ASN A 471 -1.06 -41.86 12.95
C ASN A 471 -1.28 -40.35 12.73
N ALA A 472 -0.81 -39.51 13.65
CA ALA A 472 -0.94 -38.06 13.64
C ALA A 472 -2.40 -37.59 13.61
N ASP A 473 -3.29 -38.31 14.30
CA ASP A 473 -4.71 -37.94 14.43
C ASP A 473 -5.01 -37.06 15.66
N GLY A 474 -3.99 -36.80 16.48
CA GLY A 474 -4.08 -35.98 17.67
C GLY A 474 -4.50 -36.74 18.93
N ASP A 475 -4.84 -38.04 18.86
CA ASP A 475 -5.28 -38.82 20.01
C ASP A 475 -4.34 -40.01 20.26
N ILE A 476 -3.56 -40.00 21.34
CA ILE A 476 -2.70 -41.14 21.68
C ILE A 476 -3.57 -42.27 22.25
N ASN A 477 -3.75 -43.32 21.46
CA ASN A 477 -4.66 -44.41 21.83
C ASN A 477 -4.25 -45.77 21.25
N VAL A 478 -5.14 -46.76 21.36
CA VAL A 478 -4.91 -48.14 20.92
C VAL A 478 -4.66 -48.29 19.41
N ALA A 479 -5.07 -47.32 18.60
CA ALA A 479 -4.77 -47.26 17.17
C ALA A 479 -3.26 -47.11 16.96
N ASP A 480 -2.60 -46.19 17.65
CA ASP A 480 -1.15 -45.98 17.58
C ASP A 480 -0.38 -47.20 18.03
N LYS A 481 -0.82 -47.82 19.13
CA LYS A 481 -0.25 -49.08 19.60
C LYS A 481 -0.37 -50.19 18.57
N SER A 482 -1.49 -50.26 17.85
CA SER A 482 -1.67 -51.26 16.78
C SER A 482 -0.68 -51.03 15.64
N ILE A 483 -0.32 -49.78 15.34
CA ILE A 483 0.74 -49.47 14.38
C ILE A 483 2.10 -49.92 14.93
N TRP A 484 2.38 -49.66 16.21
CA TRP A 484 3.60 -50.10 16.88
C TRP A 484 3.73 -51.63 16.84
N GLU A 485 2.67 -52.38 17.09
CA GLU A 485 2.67 -53.86 17.04
C GLU A 485 3.09 -54.40 15.66
N ASN A 486 2.75 -53.68 14.58
CA ASN A 486 3.13 -54.04 13.22
C ASN A 486 4.57 -53.61 12.85
N GLN A 487 5.12 -52.60 13.53
CA GLN A 487 6.45 -52.05 13.27
C GLN A 487 7.51 -52.54 14.27
N ALA A 488 7.13 -53.16 15.38
CA ALA A 488 8.02 -53.62 16.43
C ALA A 488 9.13 -54.54 15.92
N GLY A 489 10.37 -54.21 16.29
CA GLY A 489 11.58 -54.90 15.84
C GLY A 489 12.12 -54.42 14.49
N THR A 490 11.49 -53.45 13.83
CA THR A 490 12.01 -52.87 12.57
C THR A 490 12.88 -51.64 12.83
N GLN A 491 13.77 -51.33 11.88
CA GLN A 491 14.64 -50.15 11.90
C GLN A 491 14.21 -49.12 10.85
N GLY A 492 14.68 -47.88 11.04
CA GLY A 492 14.56 -46.80 10.09
C GLY A 492 13.62 -45.69 10.53
N TYR A 493 13.30 -44.80 9.61
CA TYR A 493 12.42 -43.66 9.84
C TYR A 493 10.95 -44.11 9.96
N LYS A 494 10.52 -44.42 11.18
CA LYS A 494 9.20 -44.99 11.49
C LYS A 494 8.36 -44.03 12.32
N SER A 495 7.03 -44.19 12.23
CA SER A 495 6.09 -43.33 12.97
C SER A 495 5.88 -43.78 14.42
N THR A 496 6.35 -44.98 14.76
CA THR A 496 6.22 -45.57 16.11
C THR A 496 7.56 -45.71 16.84
N ASP A 497 8.62 -45.16 16.24
CA ASP A 497 9.91 -44.91 16.86
C ASP A 497 9.75 -43.59 17.65
N PHE A 498 9.21 -43.68 18.85
CA PHE A 498 8.81 -42.55 19.68
C PHE A 498 10.01 -41.93 20.40
N ASP A 499 11.08 -42.69 20.65
CA ASP A 499 12.33 -42.15 21.22
C ASP A 499 13.35 -41.66 20.16
N LEU A 500 13.04 -41.86 18.87
CA LEU A 500 13.80 -41.40 17.70
C LEU A 500 15.22 -41.96 17.67
N ASP A 501 15.40 -43.21 18.13
CA ASP A 501 16.69 -43.89 18.14
C ASP A 501 16.99 -44.68 16.84
N GLY A 502 16.01 -44.78 15.93
CA GLY A 502 16.10 -45.50 14.66
C GLY A 502 15.63 -46.96 14.73
N GLN A 503 15.14 -47.41 15.89
CA GLN A 503 14.72 -48.79 16.15
C GLN A 503 13.39 -48.82 16.88
N VAL A 504 12.35 -49.33 16.23
CA VAL A 504 11.06 -49.57 16.90
C VAL A 504 11.22 -50.75 17.87
N GLY A 505 11.16 -50.48 19.17
CA GLY A 505 11.44 -51.39 20.26
C GLY A 505 10.39 -51.36 21.38
N ASN A 506 10.65 -52.12 22.44
CA ASN A 506 9.79 -52.10 23.62
C ASN A 506 9.90 -50.79 24.41
N GLN A 507 10.96 -50.01 24.22
CA GLN A 507 11.17 -48.71 24.87
C GLN A 507 10.12 -47.71 24.38
N ASP A 508 9.94 -47.56 23.06
CA ASP A 508 8.86 -46.74 22.47
C ASP A 508 7.50 -47.00 23.13
N LYS A 509 7.13 -48.27 23.26
CA LYS A 509 5.85 -48.61 23.87
C LYS A 509 5.85 -48.37 25.38
N ASN A 510 6.81 -48.91 26.11
CA ASN A 510 6.76 -48.96 27.57
C ASN A 510 7.07 -47.61 28.21
N GLU A 511 7.93 -46.81 27.58
CA GLU A 511 8.47 -45.57 28.13
C GLU A 511 7.82 -44.33 27.52
N MET A 512 7.32 -44.40 26.27
CA MET A 512 6.65 -43.27 25.61
C MET A 512 5.14 -43.47 25.49
N TRP A 513 4.68 -44.49 24.75
CA TRP A 513 3.25 -44.66 24.49
C TRP A 513 2.42 -44.98 25.75
N VAL A 514 2.83 -45.95 26.59
CA VAL A 514 2.06 -46.38 27.77
C VAL A 514 1.83 -45.23 28.76
N PRO A 515 2.82 -44.39 29.11
CA PRO A 515 2.60 -43.24 29.97
C PRO A 515 1.68 -42.17 29.39
N ASN A 516 1.54 -42.12 28.05
CA ASN A 516 0.80 -41.08 27.34
C ASN A 516 -0.55 -41.56 26.78
N ASP A 517 -0.91 -42.83 26.97
CA ASP A 517 -2.19 -43.40 26.53
C ASP A 517 -3.38 -42.62 27.10
N GLY A 518 -4.25 -42.16 26.19
CA GLY A 518 -5.41 -41.32 26.48
C GLY A 518 -5.15 -39.81 26.47
N ALA A 519 -3.92 -39.35 26.19
CA ALA A 519 -3.66 -37.95 25.92
C ALA A 519 -4.22 -37.54 24.54
N GLY A 520 -4.71 -36.31 24.43
CA GLY A 520 -5.30 -35.77 23.20
C GLY A 520 -4.89 -34.33 22.96
N GLY A 521 -4.59 -34.02 21.70
CA GLY A 521 -4.15 -32.72 21.23
C GLY A 521 -5.18 -31.62 21.52
N GLN A 522 -4.67 -30.41 21.73
CA GLN A 522 -5.49 -29.24 22.07
C GLN A 522 -5.58 -28.24 20.92
N VAL A 523 -4.85 -28.46 19.82
CA VAL A 523 -4.87 -27.59 18.64
C VAL A 523 -6.31 -27.53 18.09
N PRO A 524 -6.90 -26.33 17.94
CA PRO A 524 -8.24 -26.18 17.35
C PRO A 524 -8.27 -26.65 15.89
N GLU A 525 -9.33 -27.36 15.51
CA GLU A 525 -9.57 -27.92 14.17
C GLU A 525 -10.82 -27.33 13.49
#